data_AF-A0A368FRN4-F1
#
_entry.id   AF-A0A368FRN4-F1
#
_cell.length_a   1.000
_cell.length_b   1.000
_cell.length_c   1.000
_cell.angle_alpha   90.00
_cell.angle_beta   90.00
_cell.angle_gamma   90.00
#
_symmetry.space_group_name_H-M   'P 1'
#
loop_
_entity.id
_entity.type
_entity.pdbx_description
1 polymer ?
#
loop_
_entity_poly.entity_id
_entity_poly.type
_entity_poly.pdbx_seq_one_letter_code
_entity_poly.pdbx_strand_id
1 'polypeptide(L)'
;MFNFREKNIKYPATGMTMGPCAIFVKEHFAKNAPKNLSEGKKTMREAAAAWKSLDSVERKKYEDLSKRYRDEKMREFDALSDEEKQERIASSLEMKEEKAKRRERKQRRENWEKTGHPERPPSAYNLYVQEKFNELKKKGEVIVPVSKTMEVISAQWSAMSQSAREPYTKKASVMADQYKTELDAWKAKVEKIEEKKSKKS
;
A
#
# COMPACT_ATOMS: atom_id res chain seq x y z
N MET A 1 -16.05 -25.38 -14.87
CA MET A 1 -14.92 -25.49 -13.91
C MET A 1 -13.65 -25.07 -14.63
N PHE A 2 -13.15 -23.86 -14.38
CA PHE A 2 -11.85 -23.44 -14.92
C PHE A 2 -10.75 -24.14 -14.11
N ASN A 3 -10.18 -25.21 -14.67
CA ASN A 3 -8.97 -25.84 -14.15
C ASN A 3 -7.83 -24.82 -14.25
N PHE A 4 -7.61 -24.09 -13.16
CA PHE A 4 -6.39 -23.33 -12.97
C PHE A 4 -5.29 -24.40 -12.83
N ARG A 5 -4.57 -24.64 -13.91
CA ARG A 5 -3.33 -25.43 -13.90
C ARG A 5 -2.52 -24.89 -12.74
N GLU A 6 -2.42 -25.64 -11.64
CA GLU A 6 -1.54 -25.30 -10.53
C GLU A 6 -0.16 -25.17 -11.17
N LYS A 7 0.29 -23.93 -11.39
CA LYS A 7 1.65 -23.69 -11.84
C LYS A 7 2.49 -24.26 -10.72
N ASN A 8 3.14 -25.40 -10.95
CA ASN A 8 3.98 -26.03 -9.95
C ASN A 8 5.11 -25.04 -9.62
N ILE A 9 4.95 -24.28 -8.54
CA ILE A 9 5.82 -23.15 -8.21
C ILE A 9 7.09 -23.74 -7.58
N LYS A 10 8.09 -23.99 -8.42
CA LYS A 10 9.33 -24.66 -8.01
C LYS A 10 10.16 -23.84 -7.01
N TYR A 11 10.10 -22.51 -7.07
CA TYR A 11 10.91 -21.62 -6.25
C TYR A 11 10.10 -20.45 -5.69
N PRO A 12 10.51 -19.86 -4.55
CA PRO A 12 9.87 -18.67 -3.99
C PRO A 12 9.75 -17.54 -5.01
N ALA A 13 8.61 -16.84 -5.01
CA ALA A 13 8.32 -15.74 -5.90
C ALA A 13 9.15 -14.45 -5.62
N THR A 14 9.81 -14.38 -4.47
CA THR A 14 10.59 -13.23 -3.98
C THR A 14 11.90 -13.68 -3.36
N GLY A 15 12.95 -12.85 -3.46
CA GLY A 15 14.23 -13.09 -2.78
C GLY A 15 15.19 -14.06 -3.48
N MET A 16 14.79 -14.63 -4.63
CA MET A 16 15.63 -15.56 -5.41
C MET A 16 16.62 -14.86 -6.36
N THR A 17 16.43 -13.58 -6.63
CA THR A 17 17.25 -12.84 -7.60
C THR A 17 17.63 -11.48 -7.06
N MET A 18 18.83 -11.03 -7.45
CA MET A 18 19.30 -9.67 -7.25
C MET A 18 19.92 -9.22 -8.56
N GLY A 19 19.34 -8.20 -9.20
CA GLY A 19 19.83 -7.73 -10.50
C GLY A 19 21.24 -7.13 -10.41
N PRO A 20 21.99 -7.07 -11.53
CA PRO A 20 23.37 -6.55 -11.56
C PRO A 20 23.50 -5.14 -10.94
N CYS A 21 22.59 -4.24 -11.32
CA CYS A 21 22.52 -2.88 -10.77
C CYS A 21 22.23 -2.88 -9.26
N ALA A 22 21.37 -3.78 -8.77
CA ALA A 22 21.06 -3.85 -7.34
C ALA A 22 22.27 -4.32 -6.52
N ILE A 23 23.08 -5.23 -7.05
CA ILE A 23 24.34 -5.65 -6.42
C ILE A 23 25.33 -4.49 -6.38
N PHE A 24 25.50 -3.77 -7.51
CA PHE A 24 26.34 -2.58 -7.57
C PHE A 24 25.89 -1.52 -6.55
N VAL A 25 24.59 -1.21 -6.51
CA VAL A 25 24.03 -0.23 -5.56
C VAL A 25 24.26 -0.68 -4.13
N LYS A 26 24.06 -1.97 -3.81
CA LYS A 26 24.36 -2.52 -2.47
C LYS A 26 25.83 -2.33 -2.09
N GLU A 27 26.76 -2.61 -3.01
CA GLU A 27 28.20 -2.39 -2.82
C GLU A 27 28.51 -0.90 -2.61
N HIS A 28 27.90 -0.02 -3.42
CA HIS A 28 28.07 1.43 -3.33
C HIS A 28 27.54 1.99 -2.00
N PHE A 29 26.40 1.49 -1.51
CA PHE A 29 25.85 1.86 -0.22
C PHE A 29 26.71 1.36 0.94
N ALA A 30 27.28 0.16 0.85
CA ALA A 30 28.20 -0.35 1.86
C ALA A 30 29.48 0.50 1.95
N LYS A 31 30.00 0.97 0.81
CA LYS A 31 31.20 1.84 0.76
C LYS A 31 30.94 3.23 1.35
N ASN A 32 29.78 3.81 1.06
CA ASN A 32 29.48 5.21 1.43
C ASN A 32 28.78 5.36 2.79
N ALA A 33 28.23 4.28 3.35
CA ALA A 33 27.63 4.19 4.68
C ALA A 33 26.80 5.44 5.10
N PRO A 34 25.76 5.81 4.34
CA PRO A 34 24.97 7.02 4.61
C PRO A 34 24.28 6.93 5.98
N LYS A 35 24.36 8.01 6.78
CA LYS A 35 23.89 8.03 8.18
C LYS A 35 22.42 8.43 8.32
N ASN A 36 21.86 9.07 7.30
CA ASN A 36 20.48 9.57 7.32
C ASN A 36 19.83 9.48 5.93
N LEU A 37 18.54 9.80 5.86
CA LEU A 37 17.75 9.71 4.64
C LEU A 37 18.25 10.67 3.54
N SER A 38 18.78 11.84 3.91
CA SER A 38 19.29 12.82 2.92
C SER A 38 20.56 12.30 2.25
N GLU A 39 21.51 11.84 3.06
CA GLU A 39 22.72 11.18 2.58
C GLU A 39 22.37 9.93 1.76
N GLY A 40 21.42 9.11 2.20
CA GLY A 40 20.95 7.95 1.45
C GLY A 40 20.37 8.29 0.07
N LYS A 41 19.64 9.41 -0.06
CA LYS A 41 19.15 9.91 -1.35
C LYS A 41 20.29 10.43 -2.24
N LYS A 42 21.34 10.99 -1.64
CA LYS A 42 22.55 11.44 -2.36
C LYS A 42 23.34 10.23 -2.87
N THR A 43 23.65 9.27 -2.01
CA THR A 43 24.40 8.05 -2.37
C THR A 43 23.67 7.22 -3.42
N MET A 44 22.33 7.18 -3.39
CA MET A 44 21.53 6.53 -4.45
C MET A 44 21.70 7.23 -5.80
N ARG A 45 21.68 8.56 -5.84
CA ARG A 45 21.87 9.32 -7.09
C ARG A 45 23.28 9.11 -7.65
N GLU A 46 24.29 9.14 -6.80
CA GLU A 46 25.68 8.87 -7.17
C GLU A 46 25.85 7.44 -7.70
N ALA A 47 25.30 6.44 -7.01
CA ALA A 47 25.33 5.05 -7.46
C ALA A 47 24.61 4.88 -8.81
N ALA A 48 23.47 5.54 -9.01
CA ALA A 48 22.75 5.48 -10.28
C ALA A 48 23.54 6.12 -11.43
N ALA A 49 24.25 7.23 -11.17
CA ALA A 49 25.12 7.87 -12.14
C ALA A 49 26.34 6.97 -12.46
N ALA A 50 27.01 6.45 -11.44
CA ALA A 50 28.16 5.55 -11.58
C ALA A 50 27.79 4.26 -12.34
N TRP A 51 26.63 3.65 -12.06
CA TRP A 51 26.13 2.49 -12.80
C TRP A 51 25.92 2.79 -14.30
N LYS A 52 25.47 4.00 -14.63
CA LYS A 52 25.28 4.42 -16.02
C LYS A 52 26.62 4.63 -16.73
N SER A 53 27.67 5.06 -16.04
CA SER A 53 29.00 5.29 -16.61
C SER A 53 29.90 4.04 -16.68
N LEU A 54 29.49 2.91 -16.09
CA LEU A 54 30.28 1.67 -16.16
C LEU A 54 30.51 1.21 -17.60
N ASP A 55 31.73 0.74 -17.86
CA ASP A 55 32.10 0.11 -19.13
C ASP A 55 31.55 -1.33 -19.23
N SER A 56 31.75 -1.98 -20.38
CA SER A 56 31.27 -3.34 -20.61
C SER A 56 31.93 -4.39 -19.70
N VAL A 57 33.19 -4.19 -19.32
CA VAL A 57 33.95 -5.14 -18.49
C VAL A 57 33.43 -5.08 -17.05
N GLU A 58 33.26 -3.88 -16.51
CA GLU A 58 32.71 -3.64 -15.19
C GLU A 58 31.25 -4.09 -15.09
N ARG A 59 30.42 -3.85 -16.13
CA ARG A 59 29.05 -4.38 -16.15
C ARG A 59 29.01 -5.89 -16.10
N LYS A 60 29.88 -6.57 -16.87
CA LYS A 60 29.94 -8.03 -16.92
C LYS A 60 30.24 -8.64 -15.55
N LYS A 61 31.11 -8.02 -14.74
CA LYS A 61 31.36 -8.43 -13.34
C LYS A 61 30.05 -8.52 -12.54
N TYR A 62 29.18 -7.51 -12.64
CA TYR A 62 27.92 -7.50 -11.90
C TYR A 62 26.86 -8.46 -12.47
N GLU A 63 26.90 -8.73 -13.77
CA GLU A 63 26.09 -9.79 -14.39
C GLU A 63 26.48 -11.16 -13.86
N ASP A 64 27.77 -11.46 -13.79
CA ASP A 64 28.27 -12.73 -13.26
C ASP A 64 27.98 -12.86 -11.77
N LEU A 65 28.13 -11.78 -10.98
CA LEU A 65 27.71 -11.76 -9.57
C LEU A 65 26.21 -12.02 -9.41
N SER A 66 25.37 -11.45 -10.28
CA SER A 66 23.91 -11.66 -10.25
C SER A 66 23.53 -13.11 -10.53
N LYS A 67 24.19 -13.75 -11.51
CA LYS A 67 24.03 -15.18 -11.81
C LYS A 67 24.44 -16.04 -10.62
N ARG A 68 25.66 -15.84 -10.09
CA ARG A 68 26.17 -16.58 -8.93
C ARG A 68 25.24 -16.47 -7.72
N TYR A 69 24.75 -15.26 -7.43
CA TYR A 69 23.82 -15.04 -6.33
C TYR A 69 22.53 -15.85 -6.51
N ARG A 70 21.97 -15.89 -7.73
CA ARG A 70 20.78 -16.67 -8.02
C ARG A 70 21.05 -18.17 -7.87
N ASP A 71 22.17 -18.66 -8.40
CA ASP A 71 22.55 -20.07 -8.33
C ASP A 71 22.76 -20.53 -6.88
N GLU A 72 23.39 -19.70 -6.07
CA GLU A 72 23.55 -19.92 -4.63
C GLU A 72 22.18 -19.99 -3.93
N LYS A 73 21.29 -19.03 -4.19
CA LYS A 73 19.94 -19.03 -3.60
C LYS A 73 19.09 -20.21 -4.03
N MET A 74 19.24 -20.68 -5.27
CA MET A 74 18.59 -21.91 -5.74
C MET A 74 19.16 -23.13 -5.05
N ARG A 75 20.49 -23.24 -4.91
CA ARG A 75 21.12 -24.35 -4.20
C ARG A 75 20.75 -24.40 -2.71
N GLU A 76 20.78 -23.25 -2.03
CA GLU A 76 20.32 -23.14 -0.65
C GLU A 76 18.87 -23.60 -0.50
N PHE A 77 17.99 -23.23 -1.44
CA PHE A 77 16.59 -23.63 -1.43
C PHE A 77 16.41 -25.13 -1.73
N ASP A 78 17.13 -25.65 -2.73
CA ASP A 78 17.04 -27.05 -3.14
C ASP A 78 17.56 -28.00 -2.06
N ALA A 79 18.47 -27.54 -1.18
CA ALA A 79 19.00 -28.27 -0.04
C ALA A 79 18.06 -28.33 1.19
N LEU A 80 16.96 -27.57 1.20
CA LEU A 80 15.97 -27.60 2.30
C LEU A 80 15.10 -28.86 2.27
N SER A 81 14.44 -29.16 3.39
CA SER A 81 13.40 -30.20 3.44
C SER A 81 12.20 -29.81 2.57
N ASP A 82 11.35 -30.78 2.23
CA ASP A 82 10.16 -30.51 1.41
C ASP A 82 9.15 -29.62 2.17
N GLU A 83 9.03 -29.78 3.48
CA GLU A 83 8.21 -28.93 4.34
C GLU A 83 8.71 -27.48 4.34
N GLU A 84 10.02 -27.27 4.53
CA GLU A 84 10.64 -25.94 4.51
C GLU A 84 10.51 -25.26 3.14
N LYS A 85 10.62 -26.03 2.05
CA LYS A 85 10.39 -25.55 0.68
C LYS A 85 8.96 -25.06 0.51
N GLN A 86 7.98 -25.87 0.94
CA GLN A 86 6.57 -25.52 0.84
C GLN A 86 6.23 -24.26 1.65
N GLU A 87 6.71 -24.17 2.89
CA GLU A 87 6.50 -22.99 3.75
C GLU A 87 7.09 -21.72 3.11
N ARG A 88 8.33 -21.82 2.61
CA ARG A 88 9.01 -20.66 1.99
C ARG A 88 8.36 -20.24 0.68
N ILE A 89 7.82 -21.17 -0.11
CA ILE A 89 7.01 -20.86 -1.30
C ILE A 89 5.72 -20.17 -0.87
N ALA A 90 4.97 -20.73 0.09
CA ALA A 90 3.70 -20.17 0.56
C ALA A 90 3.88 -18.75 1.11
N SER A 91 4.85 -18.54 2.01
CA SER A 91 5.18 -17.21 2.56
C SER A 91 5.57 -16.21 1.48
N SER A 92 6.30 -16.65 0.46
CA SER A 92 6.68 -15.78 -0.66
C SER A 92 5.49 -15.38 -1.55
N LEU A 93 4.52 -16.28 -1.74
CA LEU A 93 3.30 -16.00 -2.48
C LEU A 93 2.41 -15.02 -1.70
N GLU A 94 2.22 -15.24 -0.40
CA GLU A 94 1.49 -14.34 0.47
C GLU A 94 2.11 -12.94 0.46
N MET A 95 3.44 -12.84 0.60
CA MET A 95 4.13 -11.55 0.53
C MET A 95 3.93 -10.85 -0.82
N LYS A 96 3.92 -11.61 -1.92
CA LYS A 96 3.67 -11.06 -3.26
C LYS A 96 2.23 -10.56 -3.40
N GLU A 97 1.27 -11.32 -2.89
CA GLU A 97 -0.16 -10.95 -2.90
C GLU A 97 -0.42 -9.71 -2.06
N GLU A 98 0.12 -9.63 -0.84
CA GLU A 98 -0.01 -8.46 0.02
C GLU A 98 0.64 -7.21 -0.60
N LYS A 99 1.79 -7.37 -1.28
CA LYS A 99 2.39 -6.28 -2.07
C LYS A 99 1.51 -5.86 -3.24
N ALA A 100 0.84 -6.79 -3.93
CA ALA A 100 -0.10 -6.48 -5.01
C ALA A 100 -1.32 -5.72 -4.47
N LYS A 101 -1.97 -6.22 -3.42
CA LYS A 101 -3.07 -5.55 -2.72
C LYS A 101 -2.67 -4.14 -2.26
N ARG A 102 -1.47 -3.97 -1.70
CA ARG A 102 -0.97 -2.65 -1.29
C ARG A 102 -0.81 -1.69 -2.47
N ARG A 103 -0.30 -2.18 -3.60
CA ARG A 103 -0.15 -1.38 -4.84
C ARG A 103 -1.52 -0.98 -5.40
N GLU A 104 -2.47 -1.90 -5.48
CA GLU A 104 -3.84 -1.63 -5.93
C GLU A 104 -4.54 -0.60 -5.04
N ARG A 105 -4.42 -0.75 -3.71
CA ARG A 105 -4.96 0.24 -2.75
C ARG A 105 -4.35 1.62 -2.97
N LYS A 106 -3.04 1.71 -3.26
CA LYS A 106 -2.36 2.98 -3.53
C LYS A 106 -2.82 3.58 -4.87
N GLN A 107 -2.84 2.79 -5.94
CA GLN A 107 -3.29 3.24 -7.27
C GLN A 107 -4.74 3.72 -7.24
N ARG A 108 -5.62 3.02 -6.51
CA ARG A 108 -7.00 3.45 -6.32
C ARG A 108 -7.10 4.82 -5.65
N ARG A 109 -6.31 5.06 -4.58
CA ARG A 109 -6.28 6.37 -3.92
C ARG A 109 -5.76 7.47 -4.84
N GLU A 110 -4.66 7.23 -5.54
CA GLU A 110 -4.10 8.19 -6.49
C GLU A 110 -5.10 8.49 -7.63
N ASN A 111 -5.85 7.49 -8.08
CA ASN A 111 -6.89 7.69 -9.08
C ASN A 111 -8.06 8.52 -8.52
N TRP A 112 -8.49 8.26 -7.29
CA TRP A 112 -9.52 9.05 -6.62
C TRP A 112 -9.12 10.52 -6.46
N GLU A 113 -7.88 10.77 -6.04
CA GLU A 113 -7.32 12.12 -5.94
C GLU A 113 -7.28 12.83 -7.31
N LYS A 114 -6.84 12.14 -8.36
CA LYS A 114 -6.76 12.70 -9.72
C LYS A 114 -8.12 12.97 -10.36
N THR A 115 -9.12 12.15 -10.05
CA THR A 115 -10.45 12.25 -10.68
C THR A 115 -11.44 13.08 -9.87
N GLY A 116 -11.11 13.39 -8.62
CA GLY A 116 -11.98 14.08 -7.67
C GLY A 116 -13.12 13.18 -7.21
N HIS A 117 -12.82 11.93 -6.84
CA HIS A 117 -13.81 11.01 -6.28
C HIS A 117 -14.38 11.61 -4.98
N PRO A 118 -15.71 11.70 -4.82
CA PRO A 118 -16.32 12.28 -3.62
C PRO A 118 -15.97 11.45 -2.38
N GLU A 119 -15.78 12.11 -1.24
CA GLU A 119 -15.47 11.39 0.01
C GLU A 119 -16.72 10.75 0.61
N ARG A 120 -16.57 9.58 1.23
CA ARG A 120 -17.69 8.92 1.91
C ARG A 120 -18.14 9.78 3.08
N PRO A 121 -19.43 10.12 3.18
CA PRO A 121 -19.92 10.96 4.26
C PRO A 121 -19.86 10.21 5.60
N PRO A 122 -19.72 10.94 6.72
CA PRO A 122 -19.73 10.33 8.04
C PRO A 122 -21.09 9.69 8.35
N SER A 123 -21.09 8.54 9.02
CA SER A 123 -22.32 7.96 9.58
C SER A 123 -22.86 8.80 10.75
N ALA A 124 -24.10 8.53 11.16
CA ALA A 124 -24.71 9.16 12.33
C ALA A 124 -23.83 9.02 13.59
N TYR A 125 -23.24 7.83 13.80
CA TYR A 125 -22.31 7.61 14.89
C TYR A 125 -21.02 8.42 14.72
N ASN A 126 -20.47 8.54 13.50
CA ASN A 126 -19.28 9.35 13.27
C ASN A 126 -19.54 10.84 13.54
N LEU A 127 -20.72 11.35 13.18
CA LEU A 127 -21.12 12.73 13.50
C LEU A 127 -21.20 12.95 15.01
N TYR A 128 -21.77 11.99 15.75
CA TYR A 128 -21.79 12.03 17.22
C TYR A 128 -20.38 12.00 17.81
N VAL A 129 -19.52 11.10 17.33
CA VAL A 129 -18.11 11.02 17.75
C VAL A 129 -17.40 12.35 17.49
N GLN A 130 -17.55 12.93 16.29
CA GLN A 130 -16.95 14.22 15.95
C GLN A 130 -17.42 15.33 16.90
N GLU A 131 -18.73 15.39 17.21
CA GLU A 131 -19.27 16.34 18.17
C GLU A 131 -18.65 16.16 19.56
N LYS A 132 -18.59 14.92 20.07
CA LYS A 132 -18.02 14.63 21.38
C LYS A 132 -16.53 14.93 21.46
N PHE A 133 -15.76 14.60 20.44
CA PHE A 133 -14.34 14.96 20.39
C PHE A 133 -14.15 16.48 20.36
N ASN A 134 -14.99 17.20 19.63
CA ASN A 134 -14.95 18.67 19.60
C ASN A 134 -15.32 19.28 20.96
N GLU A 135 -16.32 18.73 21.66
CA GLU A 135 -16.66 19.14 23.03
C GLU A 135 -15.48 18.96 24.00
N LEU A 136 -14.85 17.78 24.00
CA LEU A 136 -13.70 17.47 24.85
C LEU A 136 -12.52 18.38 24.54
N LYS A 137 -12.24 18.62 23.26
CA LYS A 137 -11.18 19.54 22.82
C LYS A 137 -11.45 20.97 23.29
N LYS A 138 -12.70 21.45 23.22
CA LYS A 138 -13.09 22.79 23.71
C LYS A 138 -12.92 22.91 25.23
N LYS A 139 -13.08 21.82 25.97
CA LYS A 139 -12.82 21.75 27.42
C LYS A 139 -11.34 21.66 27.79
N GLY A 140 -10.44 21.57 26.80
CA GLY A 140 -9.00 21.40 27.02
C GLY A 140 -8.61 19.99 27.47
N GLU A 141 -9.50 19.00 27.31
CA GLU A 141 -9.24 17.63 27.73
C GLU A 141 -8.27 16.92 26.77
N VAL A 142 -7.33 16.16 27.34
CA VAL A 142 -6.38 15.35 26.57
C VAL A 142 -7.07 14.04 26.14
N ILE A 143 -7.30 13.88 24.84
CA ILE A 143 -8.03 12.74 24.25
C ILE A 143 -7.11 11.52 24.02
N VAL A 144 -5.97 11.43 24.72
CA VAL A 144 -4.96 10.38 24.51
C VAL A 144 -4.88 9.48 25.76
N PRO A 145 -5.03 8.15 25.62
CA PRO A 145 -5.25 7.41 24.37
C PRO A 145 -6.69 7.51 23.87
N VAL A 146 -6.83 7.69 22.55
CA VAL A 146 -8.13 7.83 21.85
C VAL A 146 -9.05 6.63 22.09
N SER A 147 -8.49 5.44 22.32
CA SER A 147 -9.25 4.22 22.60
C SER A 147 -10.16 4.35 23.82
N LYS A 148 -9.67 4.89 24.94
CA LYS A 148 -10.46 5.07 26.16
C LYS A 148 -11.63 6.02 25.94
N THR A 149 -11.40 7.12 25.23
CA THR A 149 -12.45 8.08 24.89
C THR A 149 -13.49 7.45 23.95
N MET A 150 -13.05 6.65 22.97
CA MET A 150 -13.95 5.92 22.07
C MET A 150 -14.79 4.87 22.79
N GLU A 151 -14.23 4.15 23.77
CA GLU A 151 -14.99 3.21 24.61
C GLU A 151 -16.14 3.93 25.31
N VAL A 152 -15.87 5.07 25.96
CA VAL A 152 -16.90 5.88 26.63
C VAL A 152 -17.96 6.38 25.65
N ILE A 153 -17.55 6.95 24.51
CA ILE A 153 -18.47 7.49 23.50
C ILE A 153 -19.33 6.39 22.86
N SER A 154 -18.76 5.20 22.63
CA SER A 154 -19.51 4.06 22.07
C SER A 154 -20.55 3.52 23.05
N ALA A 155 -20.21 3.44 24.35
CA ALA A 155 -21.16 3.09 25.40
C ALA A 155 -22.28 4.12 25.52
N GLN A 156 -21.94 5.42 25.51
CA GLN A 156 -22.92 6.50 25.53
C GLN A 156 -23.87 6.44 24.33
N TRP A 157 -23.33 6.32 23.12
CA TRP A 157 -24.14 6.17 21.90
C TRP A 157 -25.09 4.99 22.01
N SER A 158 -24.62 3.85 22.50
CA SER A 158 -25.43 2.62 22.64
C SER A 158 -26.56 2.77 23.67
N ALA A 159 -26.36 3.58 24.72
CA ALA A 159 -27.37 3.88 25.73
C ALA A 159 -28.35 5.00 25.31
N MET A 160 -28.04 5.80 24.29
CA MET A 160 -28.92 6.89 23.83
C MET A 160 -30.23 6.35 23.25
N SER A 161 -31.35 7.04 23.51
CA SER A 161 -32.64 6.74 22.90
C SER A 161 -32.66 7.05 21.41
N GLN A 162 -33.61 6.46 20.68
CA GLN A 162 -33.77 6.71 19.25
C GLN A 162 -34.00 8.20 18.93
N SER A 163 -34.80 8.90 19.75
CA SER A 163 -35.04 10.34 19.61
C SER A 163 -33.74 11.16 19.77
N ALA A 164 -32.87 10.79 20.72
CA ALA A 164 -31.58 11.46 20.90
C ALA A 164 -30.60 11.21 19.74
N ARG A 165 -30.73 10.07 19.04
CA ARG A 165 -29.94 9.74 17.84
C ARG A 165 -30.50 10.35 16.56
N GLU A 166 -31.79 10.69 16.54
CA GLU A 166 -32.53 11.16 15.36
C GLU A 166 -31.86 12.36 14.65
N PRO A 167 -31.33 13.39 15.34
CA PRO A 167 -30.66 14.50 14.67
C PRO A 167 -29.43 14.05 13.87
N TYR A 168 -28.65 13.11 14.41
CA TYR A 168 -27.48 12.55 13.74
C TYR A 168 -27.88 11.67 12.56
N THR A 169 -28.92 10.85 12.71
CA THR A 169 -29.45 10.02 11.64
C THR A 169 -29.97 10.85 10.48
N LYS A 170 -30.74 11.93 10.75
CA LYS A 170 -31.22 12.86 9.72
C LYS A 170 -30.06 13.54 9.00
N LYS A 171 -29.09 14.09 9.73
CA LYS A 171 -27.89 14.71 9.12
C LYS A 171 -27.11 13.73 8.25
N ALA A 172 -26.87 12.51 8.75
CA ALA A 172 -26.15 11.48 8.00
C ALA A 172 -26.91 11.05 6.74
N SER A 173 -28.25 10.95 6.80
CA SER A 173 -29.08 10.64 5.63
C SER A 173 -28.95 11.70 4.55
N VAL A 174 -29.06 12.98 4.91
CA VAL A 174 -28.91 14.09 3.96
C VAL A 174 -27.54 14.06 3.29
N MET A 175 -26.47 13.86 4.08
CA MET A 175 -25.12 13.74 3.53
C MET A 175 -24.95 12.49 2.64
N ALA A 176 -25.62 11.38 2.96
CA ALA A 176 -25.60 10.17 2.14
C ALA A 176 -26.30 10.37 0.79
N ASP A 177 -27.43 11.08 0.76
CA ASP A 177 -28.17 11.40 -0.47
C ASP A 177 -27.37 12.35 -1.37
N GLN A 178 -26.73 13.37 -0.77
CA GLN A 178 -25.81 14.27 -1.47
C GLN A 178 -24.63 13.49 -2.06
N TYR A 179 -23.97 12.65 -1.26
CA TYR A 179 -22.86 11.81 -1.72
C TYR A 179 -23.25 10.89 -2.87
N LYS A 180 -24.44 10.28 -2.83
CA LYS A 180 -24.92 9.42 -3.92
C LYS A 180 -24.99 10.20 -5.24
N THR A 181 -25.55 11.41 -5.19
CA THR A 181 -25.66 12.29 -6.36
C THR A 181 -24.28 12.69 -6.90
N GLU A 182 -23.35 13.09 -6.01
CA GLU A 182 -21.98 13.42 -6.38
C GLU A 182 -21.22 12.22 -6.97
N LEU A 183 -21.43 11.03 -6.40
CA LEU A 183 -20.78 9.80 -6.84
C LEU A 183 -21.24 9.39 -8.24
N ASP A 184 -22.53 9.49 -8.52
CA ASP A 184 -23.07 9.16 -9.84
C ASP A 184 -22.61 10.19 -10.90
N ALA A 185 -22.55 11.47 -10.55
CA ALA A 185 -21.94 12.50 -11.40
C ALA A 185 -20.45 12.24 -11.67
N TRP A 186 -19.70 11.81 -10.65
CA TRP A 186 -18.29 11.45 -10.77
C TRP A 186 -18.09 10.22 -11.69
N LYS A 187 -18.90 9.16 -11.53
CA LYS A 187 -18.84 7.97 -12.40
C LYS A 187 -19.03 8.34 -13.86
N ALA A 188 -20.07 9.11 -14.16
CA ALA A 188 -20.36 9.57 -15.52
C ALA A 188 -19.23 10.44 -16.11
N LYS A 189 -18.56 11.26 -15.27
CA LYS A 189 -17.38 12.03 -15.68
C LYS A 189 -16.20 11.12 -16.01
N VAL A 190 -15.93 10.11 -15.19
CA VAL A 190 -14.81 9.17 -15.42
C VAL A 190 -15.03 8.35 -16.68
N GLU A 191 -16.23 7.83 -16.90
CA GLU A 191 -16.59 7.08 -18.12
C GLU A 191 -16.32 7.92 -19.39
N LYS A 192 -16.76 9.17 -19.41
CA LYS A 192 -16.47 10.10 -20.52
C LYS A 192 -14.97 10.36 -20.73
N ILE A 193 -14.16 10.36 -19.66
CA ILE A 193 -12.70 10.52 -19.76
C ILE A 193 -12.08 9.26 -20.39
N GLU A 194 -12.55 8.08 -20.00
CA GLU A 194 -12.07 6.80 -20.53
C GLU A 194 -12.43 6.62 -22.01
N GLU A 195 -13.67 6.93 -22.41
CA GLU A 195 -14.10 6.92 -23.81
C GLU A 195 -13.24 7.85 -24.69
N LYS A 196 -12.94 9.06 -24.20
CA LYS A 196 -12.09 10.01 -24.93
C LYS A 196 -10.64 9.55 -25.08
N LYS A 197 -10.13 8.78 -24.11
CA LYS A 197 -8.79 8.17 -24.21
C LYS A 197 -8.79 7.02 -25.20
N SER A 198 -9.82 6.18 -25.19
CA SER A 198 -9.95 5.06 -26.13
C SER A 198 -10.12 5.51 -27.59
N LYS A 199 -10.70 6.68 -27.84
CA LYS A 199 -10.85 7.24 -29.20
C LYS A 199 -9.60 7.99 -29.71
N LYS A 200 -8.62 8.24 -28.84
CA LYS A 200 -7.36 8.92 -29.17
C LYS A 200 -6.15 7.99 -29.23
N SER A 201 -6.30 6.75 -28.79
CA SER A 201 -5.30 5.68 -28.89
C SER A 201 -5.60 4.79 -30.09
#